data_AF-A0A9E6ALR4-F1
#
_entry.id   AF-A0A9E6ALR4-F1
#
_cell.length_a   1.000
_cell.length_b   1.000
_cell.length_c   1.000
_cell.angle_alpha   90.00
_cell.angle_beta   90.00
_cell.angle_gamma   90.00
#
_symmetry.space_group_name_H-M   'P 1'
#
loop_
_entity.id
_entity.type
_entity.pdbx_description
1 polymer ?
#
loop_
_entity_poly.entity_id
_entity_poly.type
_entity_poly.pdbx_seq_one_letter_code
_entity_poly.pdbx_strand_id
1 'polypeptide(L)'
;MAKPQRLDYMRNVVLPKAAAVFQEHDPEAFADFSCGTCHGDKRNGFRMPAHLPPLTDQLLTEKASEAAFMDEKVVPLMTALLGSTVFDCVNCHLPVGR
;
A
#
# COMPACT_ATOMS: atom_id res chain seq x y z
N MET A 1 16.68 10.44 7.30
CA MET A 1 17.08 10.17 5.90
C MET A 1 16.72 11.36 5.02
N ALA A 2 17.60 11.78 4.11
CA ALA A 2 17.29 12.82 3.14
C ALA A 2 16.28 12.31 2.08
N LYS A 3 15.53 13.20 1.42
CA LYS A 3 14.53 12.82 0.39
C LYS A 3 15.10 11.88 -0.70
N PRO A 4 16.30 12.09 -1.24
CA PRO A 4 16.90 11.16 -2.21
C PRO A 4 17.15 9.77 -1.62
N GLN A 5 17.71 9.69 -0.40
CA GLN A 5 17.96 8.42 0.29
C GLN A 5 16.66 7.64 0.56
N ARG A 6 15.56 8.35 0.87
CA ARG A 6 14.24 7.74 1.04
C ARG A 6 13.71 7.18 -0.29
N LEU A 7 13.87 7.91 -1.40
CA LEU A 7 13.48 7.43 -2.74
C LEU A 7 14.26 6.18 -3.12
N ASP A 8 15.57 6.16 -2.89
CA ASP A 8 16.41 5.00 -3.19
C ASP A 8 16.00 3.79 -2.34
N TYR A 9 15.68 3.99 -1.07
CA TYR A 9 15.15 2.93 -0.21
C TYR A 9 13.79 2.40 -0.73
N MET A 10 12.86 3.30 -1.09
CA MET A 10 11.58 2.89 -1.66
C MET A 10 11.74 2.08 -2.94
N ARG A 11 12.64 2.50 -3.84
CA ARG A 11 12.87 1.82 -5.12
C ARG A 11 13.57 0.47 -4.95
N ASN A 12 14.62 0.42 -4.15
CA ASN A 12 15.52 -0.73 -4.11
C ASN A 12 15.15 -1.77 -3.06
N VAL A 13 14.36 -1.38 -2.04
CA VAL A 13 13.99 -2.27 -0.93
C VAL A 13 12.48 -2.50 -0.88
N VAL A 14 11.70 -1.43 -0.84
CA VAL A 14 10.25 -1.54 -0.58
C VAL A 14 9.50 -2.05 -1.80
N LEU A 15 9.70 -1.42 -2.97
CA LEU A 15 9.00 -1.74 -4.21
C LEU A 15 9.13 -3.23 -4.61
N PRO A 16 10.34 -3.85 -4.67
CA PRO A 16 10.45 -5.25 -5.06
C PRO A 16 9.82 -6.21 -4.04
N LYS A 17 9.89 -5.90 -2.74
CA LYS A 17 9.26 -6.74 -1.70
C LYS A 17 7.74 -6.63 -1.73
N ALA A 18 7.22 -5.42 -1.94
CA ALA A 18 5.79 -5.21 -2.12
C ALA A 18 5.29 -5.92 -3.39
N ALA A 19 5.96 -5.71 -4.53
CA ALA A 19 5.61 -6.34 -5.79
C ALA A 19 5.48 -7.86 -5.67
N ALA A 20 6.43 -8.51 -5.01
CA ALA A 20 6.38 -9.96 -4.78
C ALA A 20 5.12 -10.39 -4.02
N VAL A 21 4.77 -9.71 -2.92
CA VAL A 21 3.57 -10.04 -2.12
C VAL A 21 2.27 -9.81 -2.89
N PHE A 22 2.20 -8.72 -3.67
CA PHE A 22 1.02 -8.42 -4.49
C PHE A 22 0.87 -9.38 -5.68
N GLN A 23 1.96 -9.71 -6.36
CA GLN A 23 1.95 -10.65 -7.48
C GLN A 23 1.75 -12.10 -7.05
N GLU A 24 2.15 -12.47 -5.84
CA GLU A 24 1.82 -13.78 -5.25
C GLU A 24 0.32 -13.90 -4.96
N HIS A 25 -0.32 -12.80 -4.57
CA HIS A 25 -1.76 -12.76 -4.29
C HIS A 25 -2.60 -12.79 -5.58
N ASP A 26 -2.28 -11.92 -6.54
CA ASP A 26 -2.96 -11.86 -7.83
C ASP A 26 -1.97 -11.42 -8.94
N PRO A 27 -1.35 -12.38 -9.64
CA PRO A 27 -0.33 -12.07 -10.64
C PRO A 27 -0.89 -11.34 -11.85
N GLU A 28 -2.17 -11.53 -12.17
CA GLU A 28 -2.81 -10.87 -13.31
C GLU A 28 -3.13 -9.42 -12.98
N ALA A 29 -3.73 -9.16 -11.80
CA ALA A 29 -4.06 -7.80 -11.38
C ALA A 29 -2.83 -6.93 -11.08
N PHE A 30 -1.72 -7.54 -10.66
CA PHE A 30 -0.50 -6.83 -10.26
C PHE A 30 0.71 -7.08 -11.19
N ALA A 31 0.47 -7.49 -12.44
CA ALA A 31 1.52 -7.64 -13.45
C ALA A 31 2.35 -6.36 -13.63
N ASP A 32 1.70 -5.19 -13.62
CA ASP A 32 2.31 -3.87 -13.79
C ASP A 32 2.56 -3.13 -12.46
N PHE A 33 2.88 -3.86 -11.37
CA PHE A 33 3.11 -3.26 -10.06
C PHE A 33 4.20 -2.17 -10.09
N SER A 34 3.86 -0.98 -9.63
CA SER A 34 4.75 0.18 -9.72
C SER A 34 4.57 1.13 -8.54
N CYS A 35 5.39 2.18 -8.48
CA CYS A 35 5.21 3.26 -7.50
C CYS A 35 3.79 3.87 -7.55
N GLY A 36 3.13 3.84 -8.72
CA GLY A 36 1.78 4.37 -8.91
C GLY A 36 0.70 3.54 -8.20
N THR A 37 0.93 2.24 -7.99
CA THR A 37 -0.06 1.34 -7.38
C THR A 37 -0.53 1.84 -6.00
N CYS A 38 0.39 2.39 -5.19
CA CYS A 38 0.04 2.96 -3.88
C CYS A 38 0.02 4.50 -3.89
N HIS A 39 0.92 5.14 -4.65
CA HIS A 39 1.11 6.60 -4.57
C HIS A 39 0.37 7.42 -5.64
N GLY A 40 -0.16 6.77 -6.68
CA GLY A 40 -0.78 7.43 -7.83
C GLY A 40 0.12 8.49 -8.48
N ASP A 41 -0.49 9.57 -8.95
CA ASP A 41 0.21 10.66 -9.65
C ASP A 41 1.13 11.47 -8.74
N LYS A 42 0.91 11.45 -7.42
CA LYS A 42 1.67 12.24 -6.43
C LYS A 42 2.93 11.55 -5.90
N ARG A 43 3.47 10.58 -6.64
CA ARG A 43 4.69 9.82 -6.30
C ARG A 43 5.94 10.68 -6.04
N ASN A 44 6.03 11.89 -6.59
CA ASN A 44 7.20 12.79 -6.44
C ASN A 44 7.25 13.60 -5.11
N GLY A 45 6.43 13.23 -4.13
CA GLY A 45 6.45 13.73 -2.73
C GLY A 45 5.93 12.72 -1.68
N PHE A 46 5.75 11.46 -2.07
CA PHE A 46 5.34 10.28 -1.28
C PHE A 46 4.18 10.45 -0.29
N ARG A 47 3.00 10.87 -0.76
CA ARG A 47 1.76 10.59 -0.02
C ARG A 47 1.09 9.35 -0.56
N MET A 48 0.41 8.67 0.35
CA MET A 48 -0.21 7.36 0.22
C MET A 48 -1.43 7.41 1.15
N PRO A 49 -2.48 6.64 0.88
CA PRO A 49 -2.81 6.00 -0.40
C PRO A 49 -3.58 6.94 -1.34
N ALA A 50 -3.56 6.65 -2.65
CA ALA A 50 -4.14 7.52 -3.68
C ALA A 50 -5.50 7.06 -4.25
N HIS A 51 -5.81 5.77 -4.19
CA HIS A 51 -6.95 5.17 -4.90
C HIS A 51 -7.78 4.21 -4.04
N LEU A 52 -7.74 4.34 -2.71
CA LEU A 52 -8.51 3.48 -1.83
C LEU A 52 -9.89 4.09 -1.54
N PRO A 53 -10.98 3.34 -1.75
CA PRO A 53 -12.29 3.77 -1.29
C PRO A 53 -12.33 3.84 0.24
N PRO A 54 -13.17 4.69 0.84
CA PRO A 54 -13.39 4.68 2.28
C PRO A 54 -13.79 3.28 2.78
N LEU A 55 -13.33 2.91 3.97
CA LEU A 55 -13.70 1.63 4.56
C LEU A 55 -15.15 1.68 5.03
N THR A 56 -15.98 0.77 4.52
CA THR A 56 -17.37 0.56 4.94
C THR A 56 -17.58 -0.91 5.25
N ASP A 57 -18.57 -1.24 6.08
CA ASP A 57 -18.91 -2.64 6.39
C ASP A 57 -19.29 -3.43 5.14
N GLN A 58 -19.94 -2.77 4.18
CA GLN A 58 -20.27 -3.35 2.88
C GLN A 58 -18.99 -3.70 2.11
N LEU A 59 -18.03 -2.76 2.01
CA LEU A 59 -16.77 -3.00 1.32
C LEU A 59 -15.97 -4.14 1.99
N LEU A 60 -15.92 -4.16 3.33
CA LEU A 60 -15.26 -5.25 4.07
C LEU A 60 -15.90 -6.61 3.80
N THR A 61 -17.23 -6.65 3.61
CA THR A 61 -17.95 -7.89 3.30
C THR A 61 -17.71 -8.32 1.85
N GLU A 62 -17.79 -7.39 0.89
CA GLU A 62 -17.61 -7.65 -0.54
C GLU A 62 -16.16 -7.97 -0.91
N LYS A 63 -15.21 -7.43 -0.15
CA LYS A 63 -13.76 -7.52 -0.36
C LYS A 63 -13.05 -8.19 0.81
N ALA A 64 -13.70 -9.17 1.43
CA ALA A 64 -13.19 -9.84 2.62
C ALA A 64 -11.81 -10.49 2.39
N SER A 65 -11.58 -11.10 1.22
CA SER A 65 -10.29 -11.68 0.84
C SER A 65 -9.20 -10.62 0.71
N GLU A 66 -9.50 -9.50 0.05
CA GLU A 66 -8.56 -8.41 -0.15
C GLU A 66 -8.28 -7.67 1.16
N ALA A 67 -9.29 -7.51 2.02
CA ALA A 67 -9.13 -6.95 3.36
C ALA A 67 -8.22 -7.82 4.24
N ALA A 68 -8.41 -9.14 4.23
CA ALA A 68 -7.54 -10.07 4.92
C ALA A 68 -6.11 -10.04 4.36
N PHE A 69 -5.95 -10.00 3.03
CA PHE A 69 -4.63 -9.85 2.41
C PHE A 69 -3.92 -8.55 2.83
N MET A 70 -4.64 -7.43 2.86
CA MET A 70 -4.08 -6.15 3.30
C MET A 70 -3.63 -6.19 4.75
N ASP A 71 -4.44 -6.76 5.65
CA ASP A 71 -4.15 -6.85 7.08
C ASP A 71 -3.06 -7.87 7.42
N GLU A 72 -3.07 -9.04 6.78
CA GLU A 72 -2.18 -10.15 7.12
C GLU A 72 -0.83 -10.09 6.39
N LYS A 73 -0.76 -9.46 5.21
CA LYS A 73 0.45 -9.48 4.36
C LYS A 73 1.01 -8.09 4.14
N VAL A 74 0.18 -7.15 3.68
CA VAL A 74 0.67 -5.83 3.22
C VAL A 74 1.04 -4.94 4.40
N VAL A 75 0.14 -4.78 5.38
CA VAL A 75 0.36 -3.96 6.58
C VAL A 75 1.61 -4.40 7.35
N PRO A 76 1.77 -5.69 7.73
CA PRO A 76 2.94 -6.14 8.48
C PRO A 76 4.24 -5.92 7.72
N LEU A 77 4.25 -6.17 6.40
CA LEU A 77 5.40 -5.91 5.55
C LEU A 77 5.77 -4.42 5.54
N MET A 78 4.80 -3.53 5.33
CA MET A 78 5.07 -2.09 5.29
C MET A 78 5.52 -1.56 6.65
N THR A 79 4.91 -2.00 7.75
CA THR A 79 5.37 -1.67 9.11
C THR A 79 6.80 -2.14 9.36
N ALA A 80 7.16 -3.36 8.96
CA ALA A 80 8.51 -3.89 9.12
C ALA A 80 9.57 -3.12 8.32
N LEU A 81 9.24 -2.72 7.08
CA LEU A 81 10.18 -2.02 6.20
C LEU A 81 10.31 -0.53 6.51
N LEU A 82 9.20 0.12 6.87
CA LEU A 82 9.15 1.58 7.04
C LEU A 82 9.23 2.01 8.51
N GLY A 83 9.14 1.06 9.45
CA GLY A 83 9.22 1.32 10.89
C GLY A 83 8.09 2.22 11.40
N SER A 84 6.95 2.26 10.70
CA SER A 84 5.84 3.14 11.02
C SER A 84 4.59 2.37 11.43
N THR A 85 3.92 2.85 12.46
CA THR A 85 2.69 2.28 13.02
C THR A 85 1.43 2.86 12.39
N VAL A 86 1.53 3.69 11.35
CA VAL A 86 0.37 4.31 10.68
C VAL A 86 -0.19 3.45 9.54
N PHE A 87 0.44 2.31 9.25
CA PHE A 87 -0.07 1.37 8.25
C PHE A 87 -1.11 0.49 8.91
N ASP A 88 -2.38 0.86 8.76
CA ASP A 88 -3.52 0.01 9.05
C ASP A 88 -4.66 0.33 8.08
N CYS A 89 -5.67 -0.54 8.05
CA CYS A 89 -6.79 -0.41 7.14
C CYS A 89 -7.53 0.93 7.30
N VAL A 90 -7.62 1.48 8.50
CA VAL A 90 -8.40 2.71 8.77
C VAL A 90 -7.63 3.97 8.35
N ASN A 91 -6.34 4.04 8.66
CA ASN A 91 -5.45 5.13 8.30
C ASN A 91 -5.14 5.15 6.80
N CYS A 92 -5.26 4.01 6.12
CA CYS A 92 -5.16 3.93 4.67
C CYS A 92 -6.50 4.25 3.99
N HIS A 93 -7.63 3.76 4.49
CA HIS A 93 -8.95 4.00 3.89
C HIS A 93 -9.70 5.19 4.51
N LEU A 94 -8.99 6.28 4.80
CA LEU A 94 -9.59 7.45 5.43
C LEU A 94 -10.75 8.01 4.57
N PRO A 95 -11.88 8.40 5.19
CA PRO A 95 -12.99 8.98 4.46
C PRO A 95 -12.56 10.27 3.76
N VAL A 96 -12.96 10.42 2.49
CA VAL A 96 -12.69 11.62 1.70
C VAL A 96 -13.44 12.80 2.34
N GLY A 97 -12.72 13.82 2.81
CA GLY A 97 -13.32 15.08 3.29
C GLY A 97 -13.17 15.40 4.79
N ARG A 98 -12.00 15.18 5.38
CA ARG A 98 -11.63 15.74 6.70
C ARG A 98 -10.62 16.88 6.54
#